data_AF-A0A931ZYK2-F1
#
_entry.id   AF-A0A931ZYK2-F1
#
_cell.length_a   1.000
_cell.length_b   1.000
_cell.length_c   1.000
_cell.angle_alpha   90.00
_cell.angle_beta   90.00
_cell.angle_gamma   90.00
#
_symmetry.space_group_name_H-M   'P 1'
#
loop_
_entity.id
_entity.type
_entity.pdbx_description
1 polymer ?
#
loop_
_entity_poly.entity_id
_entity_poly.type
_entity_poly.pdbx_seq_one_letter_code
_entity_poly.pdbx_strand_id
1 'polypeptide(L)'
;SAIAEAWGGFTGLSALGGLFLFISSAFFLLVMLGTVLAGRPTADTTVAFAEPLEGQPAKRILFDRLGLWIVAAIVLVLIAYAYPLAQHLQMPRFGSPGFRPF
;
A
#
# COMPACT_ATOMS: atom_id res chain seq x y z
N SER A 1 16.65 -32.27 -3.12
CA SER A 1 15.55 -33.12 -3.62
C SER A 1 15.08 -32.53 -4.95
N ALA A 2 14.51 -33.33 -5.86
CA ALA A 2 14.04 -32.85 -7.18
C ALA A 2 13.06 -31.66 -7.07
N ILE A 3 12.29 -31.57 -5.98
CA ILE A 3 11.41 -30.44 -5.68
C ILE A 3 12.21 -29.15 -5.43
N ALA A 4 13.30 -29.20 -4.68
CA ALA A 4 14.12 -28.02 -4.39
C ALA A 4 14.80 -27.46 -5.66
N GLU A 5 15.21 -28.33 -6.57
CA GLU A 5 15.80 -27.93 -7.85
C GLU A 5 14.76 -27.24 -8.75
N ALA A 6 13.49 -27.69 -8.73
CA ALA A 6 12.41 -27.05 -9.47
C ALA A 6 12.18 -25.57 -9.07
N TRP A 7 12.44 -25.20 -7.81
CA TRP A 7 12.33 -23.82 -7.32
C TRP A 7 13.62 -23.01 -7.50
N GLY A 8 14.72 -23.63 -7.93
CA GLY A 8 16.04 -23.00 -7.98
C GLY A 8 16.06 -21.69 -8.79
N GLY A 9 15.38 -21.66 -9.93
CA GLY A 9 15.27 -20.47 -10.78
C GLY A 9 14.56 -19.30 -10.09
N PHE A 10 13.43 -19.57 -9.42
CA PHE A 10 12.69 -18.54 -8.69
C PHE A 10 13.46 -18.03 -7.46
N THR A 11 14.19 -18.91 -6.78
CA THR A 11 15.09 -18.55 -5.69
C THR A 11 16.22 -17.65 -6.19
N GLY A 12 16.81 -17.96 -7.35
CA GLY A 12 17.83 -17.12 -7.99
C GLY A 12 17.31 -15.73 -8.37
N LEU A 13 16.11 -15.65 -8.95
CA LEU A 13 15.47 -14.38 -9.26
C LEU A 13 15.16 -13.55 -8.01
N SER A 14 14.72 -14.21 -6.94
CA SER A 14 14.42 -13.57 -5.66
C SER A 14 15.69 -13.02 -5.01
N ALA A 15 16.80 -13.78 -5.07
CA ALA A 15 18.10 -13.33 -4.59
C ALA A 15 18.61 -12.10 -5.35
N LEU A 16 18.47 -12.09 -6.68
CA LEU A 16 18.83 -10.95 -7.52
C LEU A 16 18.00 -9.71 -7.17
N GLY A 17 16.67 -9.87 -7.05
CA GLY A 17 15.78 -8.79 -6.63
C GLY A 17 16.13 -8.25 -5.24
N GLY A 18 16.43 -9.14 -4.29
CA GLY A 18 16.89 -8.77 -2.96
C GLY A 18 18.18 -7.95 -2.97
N LEU A 19 19.16 -8.32 -3.81
CA LEU A 19 20.40 -7.58 -3.98
C LEU A 19 20.16 -6.16 -4.51
N PHE A 20 19.33 -6.02 -5.55
CA PHE A 20 18.98 -4.70 -6.11
C PHE A 20 18.27 -3.82 -5.08
N LEU A 21 17.29 -4.37 -4.36
CA LEU A 21 16.56 -3.64 -3.31
C LEU A 21 17.48 -3.24 -2.16
N PHE A 22 18.42 -4.11 -1.76
CA PHE A 22 19.38 -3.82 -0.71
C PHE A 22 20.35 -2.69 -1.10
N ILE A 23 20.91 -2.74 -2.32
CA ILE A 23 21.81 -1.69 -2.80
C ILE A 23 21.05 -0.37 -2.95
N SER A 24 19.84 -0.41 -3.52
CA SER A 24 18.99 0.77 -3.68
C SER A 24 18.64 1.41 -2.33
N SER A 25 18.25 0.60 -1.34
CA SER A 25 17.93 1.09 0.00
C SER A 25 19.17 1.64 0.72
N ALA A 26 20.33 1.00 0.57
CA ALA A 26 21.59 1.50 1.13
C ALA A 26 21.96 2.88 0.57
N PHE A 27 21.86 3.06 -0.76
CA PHE A 27 22.12 4.37 -1.37
C PHE A 27 21.06 5.41 -1.01
N PHE A 28 19.77 5.02 -0.94
CA PHE A 28 18.72 5.92 -0.47
C PHE A 28 19.00 6.40 0.95
N LEU A 29 19.30 5.47 1.88
CA LEU A 29 19.60 5.81 3.27
C LEU A 29 20.86 6.67 3.38
N LEU A 30 21.90 6.37 2.59
CA LEU A 30 23.12 7.18 2.53
C LEU A 30 22.79 8.62 2.12
N VAL A 31 22.06 8.81 1.01
CA VAL A 31 21.69 10.14 0.53
C VAL A 31 20.77 10.84 1.52
N MET A 32 19.74 10.16 2.03
CA MET A 32 18.80 10.71 3.01
C MET A 32 19.52 11.17 4.29
N LEU A 33 20.41 10.34 4.85
CA LEU A 33 21.22 10.71 6.00
C LEU A 33 22.13 11.88 5.68
N GLY A 34 22.76 11.88 4.50
CA GLY A 34 23.55 13.02 4.02
C GLY A 34 22.75 14.31 3.93
N THR A 35 21.52 14.24 3.40
CA THR A 35 20.60 15.38 3.31
C THR A 35 20.17 15.86 4.70
N VAL A 36 19.89 14.97 5.64
CA VAL A 36 19.47 15.35 7.00
C VAL A 36 20.63 15.92 7.82
N LEU A 37 21.83 15.34 7.71
CA LEU A 37 23.00 15.69 8.53
C LEU A 37 23.77 16.90 7.96
N ALA A 38 23.82 17.05 6.64
CA ALA A 38 24.63 18.07 5.97
C ALA A 38 23.84 18.96 4.99
N GLY A 39 22.52 18.75 4.86
CA GLY A 39 21.67 19.57 4.01
C GLY A 39 21.54 21.00 4.53
N ARG A 40 21.48 21.96 3.61
CA ARG A 40 21.22 23.37 3.93
C ARG A 40 19.71 23.62 3.92
N PRO A 41 19.16 24.39 4.87
CA PRO A 41 17.76 24.77 4.84
C PRO A 41 17.46 25.56 3.57
N THR A 42 16.41 25.17 2.84
CA THR A 42 15.87 25.97 1.75
C THR A 42 14.78 26.88 2.28
N ALA A 43 14.77 28.15 1.85
CA ALA A 43 13.69 29.08 2.16
C ALA A 43 12.51 28.94 1.18
N ASP A 44 12.70 28.16 0.10
CA ASP A 44 11.67 27.94 -0.91
C ASP A 44 10.65 26.89 -0.42
N THR A 45 9.45 27.35 -0.10
CA THR A 45 8.31 26.51 0.30
C THR A 45 7.34 26.28 -0.87
N THR A 46 7.70 26.68 -2.08
CA THR A 46 6.81 26.63 -3.23
C THR A 46 6.72 25.21 -3.74
N VAL A 47 5.54 24.60 -3.63
CA VAL A 47 5.28 23.29 -4.25
C VAL A 47 5.01 23.53 -5.73
N ALA A 48 5.83 22.91 -6.58
CA ALA A 48 5.62 22.92 -8.02
C ALA A 48 4.40 22.04 -8.36
N PHE A 49 3.26 22.67 -8.64
CA PHE A 49 2.08 21.99 -9.17
C PHE A 49 2.10 22.01 -10.70
N ALA A 50 1.67 20.91 -11.31
CA ALA A 50 1.44 20.89 -12.75
C ALA A 50 0.20 21.72 -13.08
N GLU A 51 0.29 22.55 -14.12
CA GLU A 51 -0.85 23.31 -14.64
C GLU A 51 -1.72 22.40 -15.52
N PRO A 52 -3.06 22.40 -15.33
CA PRO A 52 -3.94 21.63 -16.20
C PRO A 52 -4.00 22.28 -17.60
N LEU A 53 -3.93 21.45 -18.64
CA LEU A 53 -4.00 21.89 -20.05
C LEU A 53 -5.38 22.48 -20.41
N GLU A 54 -6.43 22.04 -19.71
CA GLU A 54 -7.80 22.50 -19.87
C GLU A 54 -8.26 23.21 -18.58
N GLY A 55 -9.07 24.25 -18.74
CA GLY A 55 -9.65 24.97 -17.60
C GLY A 55 -10.61 24.12 -16.78
N GLN A 56 -11.03 24.63 -15.62
CA GLN A 56 -11.98 23.93 -14.75
C GLN A 56 -13.27 23.59 -15.53
N PRO A 57 -13.72 22.33 -15.52
CA PRO A 57 -14.91 21.93 -16.25
C PRO A 57 -16.13 22.71 -15.73
N ALA A 58 -16.90 23.30 -16.64
CA ALA A 58 -18.06 24.14 -16.30
C ALA A 58 -19.21 23.37 -15.62
N LYS A 59 -19.19 22.04 -15.64
CA LYS A 59 -20.24 21.18 -15.11
C LYS A 59 -19.69 20.30 -13.99
N ARG A 60 -20.44 20.20 -12.87
CA ARG A 60 -20.18 19.19 -11.83
C ARG A 60 -20.27 17.79 -12.44
N ILE A 61 -19.13 17.12 -12.52
CA ILE A 61 -19.00 15.77 -13.05
C ILE A 61 -19.54 14.78 -12.00
N LEU A 62 -20.15 13.67 -12.43
CA LEU A 62 -20.63 12.62 -11.53
C LEU A 62 -19.53 12.10 -10.58
N PHE A 63 -18.28 12.09 -11.05
CA PHE A 63 -17.09 11.69 -10.31
C PHE A 63 -16.64 12.69 -9.22
N ASP A 64 -17.11 13.93 -9.26
CA ASP A 64 -16.80 14.95 -8.24
C ASP A 64 -17.72 14.81 -7.00
N ARG A 65 -18.75 13.95 -7.07
CA ARG A 65 -19.69 13.72 -5.97
C ARG A 65 -19.16 12.69 -4.98
N LEU A 66 -18.18 13.08 -4.16
CA LEU A 66 -17.59 12.21 -3.13
C LEU A 66 -18.65 11.53 -2.25
N GLY A 67 -19.71 12.24 -1.85
CA GLY A 67 -20.80 11.66 -1.06
C GLY A 67 -21.54 10.50 -1.75
N LEU A 68 -21.74 10.57 -3.07
CA LEU A 68 -22.35 9.47 -3.84
C LEU A 68 -21.47 8.22 -3.80
N TRP A 69 -20.16 8.40 -4.00
CA TRP A 69 -19.19 7.30 -4.01
C TRP A 69 -18.96 6.73 -2.61
N ILE A 70 -19.03 7.55 -1.56
CA ILE A 70 -19.02 7.08 -0.16
C ILE A 70 -20.22 6.18 0.09
N VAL A 71 -21.43 6.60 -0.30
CA VAL A 71 -22.64 5.77 -0.14
C VAL A 71 -22.51 4.47 -0.93
N ALA A 72 -22.04 4.53 -2.18
CA ALA A 72 -21.82 3.35 -3.00
C ALA A 72 -20.81 2.39 -2.32
N ALA A 73 -19.69 2.90 -1.80
CA ALA A 73 -18.69 2.11 -1.09
C ALA A 73 -19.28 1.44 0.16
N ILE A 74 -20.06 2.18 0.98
CA ILE A 74 -20.74 1.62 2.16
C ILE A 74 -21.69 0.49 1.76
N VAL A 75 -22.51 0.70 0.73
CA VAL A 75 -23.45 -0.33 0.24
C VAL A 75 -22.72 -1.57 -0.23
N LEU A 76 -21.64 -1.41 -1.01
CA LEU A 76 -20.83 -2.54 -1.47
C LEU A 76 -20.19 -3.32 -0.32
N VAL A 77 -19.65 -2.63 0.69
CA VAL A 77 -19.09 -3.25 1.89
C VAL A 77 -20.18 -4.03 2.66
N LEU A 78 -21.36 -3.44 2.84
CA LEU A 78 -22.47 -4.11 3.52
C LEU A 78 -22.92 -5.36 2.75
N ILE A 79 -23.08 -5.28 1.44
CA ILE A 79 -23.45 -6.45 0.62
C ILE A 79 -22.39 -7.56 0.73
N ALA A 80 -21.11 -7.20 0.65
CA ALA A 80 -20.01 -8.17 0.68
C ALA A 80 -19.84 -8.84 2.05
N TYR A 81 -20.01 -8.09 3.15
CA TYR A 81 -19.60 -8.55 4.48
C TYR A 81 -20.72 -8.71 5.50
N ALA A 82 -21.91 -8.11 5.32
CA ALA A 82 -22.96 -8.20 6.34
C ALA A 82 -23.39 -9.65 6.59
N TYR A 83 -23.62 -10.44 5.54
CA TYR A 83 -24.01 -11.84 5.69
C TYR A 83 -22.89 -12.72 6.27
N PRO A 84 -21.65 -12.73 5.73
CA PRO A 84 -20.56 -13.50 6.33
C PRO A 84 -20.27 -13.14 7.79
N LEU A 85 -20.30 -11.85 8.13
CA LEU A 85 -20.12 -11.40 9.52
C LEU A 85 -21.26 -11.87 10.42
N ALA A 86 -22.51 -11.78 9.96
CA ALA A 86 -23.64 -12.27 10.73
C ALA A 86 -23.53 -13.77 11.02
N GLN A 87 -23.11 -14.57 10.02
CA GLN A 87 -22.87 -16.00 10.19
C GLN A 87 -21.73 -16.28 11.19
N HIS A 88 -20.61 -15.56 11.09
CA HIS A 88 -19.49 -15.71 12.02
C HIS A 88 -19.86 -15.32 13.46
N LEU A 89 -20.70 -14.30 13.64
CA LEU A 89 -21.15 -13.86 14.97
C LEU A 89 -22.10 -14.87 15.64
N GLN A 90 -22.84 -15.66 14.85
CA GLN A 90 -23.73 -16.71 15.34
C GLN A 90 -23.01 -18.03 15.64
N MET A 91 -21.79 -18.21 15.14
CA MET A 91 -21.05 -19.45 15.31
C MET A 91 -20.54 -19.60 16.77
N PRO A 92 -20.63 -20.80 17.37
CA PRO A 92 -20.02 -21.09 18.66
C PRO A 92 -18.51 -20.80 18.62
N ARG A 93 -18.03 -19.99 19.57
CA ARG A 93 -16.62 -19.64 19.65
C ARG A 93 -15.86 -20.73 20.40
N PHE A 94 -14.97 -21.42 19.71
CA PHE A 94 -14.00 -22.30 20.33
C PHE A 94 -12.73 -21.51 20.59
N GLY A 95 -12.54 -21.06 21.83
CA GLY A 95 -11.33 -20.36 22.22
C GLY A 95 -10.15 -21.33 22.28
N SER A 96 -9.15 -21.15 21.43
CA SER A 96 -7.83 -21.73 21.63
C SER A 96 -6.99 -20.80 22.51
N PRO A 97 -6.20 -21.33 23.46
CA PRO A 97 -5.22 -20.51 24.17
C PRO A 97 -4.32 -19.74 23.19
N GLY A 98 -3.92 -18.53 23.56
CA GLY A 98 -2.98 -17.74 22.76
C GLY A 98 -1.66 -18.50 22.62
N PHE A 99 -1.20 -18.68 21.38
CA PHE A 99 0.05 -19.37 21.08
C PHE A 99 1.20 -18.37 20.96
N ARG A 100 2.33 -18.66 21.62
CA ARG A 100 3.59 -17.90 21.50
C ARG A 100 4.67 -18.85 20.97
N PRO A 101 4.93 -18.86 19.65
CA PRO A 101 5.90 -19.77 19.04
C PRO A 101 7.37 -19.42 19.32
N PHE A 102 7.63 -18.33 20.04
CA PHE A 102 8.95 -17.75 20.28
C PHE A 102 8.98 -17.08 21.65
#